data_AF-A0A644ZJ92-F1
#
_entry.id   AF-A0A644ZJ92-F1
#
_cell.length_a   1.000
_cell.length_b   1.000
_cell.length_c   1.000
_cell.angle_alpha   90.00
_cell.angle_beta   90.00
_cell.angle_gamma   90.00
#
_symmetry.space_group_name_H-M   'P 1'
#
loop_
_entity.id
_entity.type
_entity.pdbx_description
1 polymer ?
#
loop_
_entity_poly.entity_id
_entity_poly.type
_entity_poly.pdbx_seq_one_letter_code
_entity_poly.pdbx_strand_id
1 'polypeptide(L)'
;MSGNDGSLGWGKAGRNGATCTLSANDQTLSGDIVVDEQSAVSLLLKGDSSYTGTVNTANTAKAAKVTLEDGSTWTLTGNAYLTAFSGRVSSIVTNGFTVYVDGNPLSK
;
A
#
# COMPACT_ATOMS: atom_id res chain seq x y z
N MET A 1 -1.67 -25.55 -3.48
CA MET A 1 -2.74 -25.78 -2.49
C MET A 1 -3.39 -24.44 -2.18
N SER A 2 -4.68 -24.27 -2.46
CA SER A 2 -5.45 -23.06 -2.17
C SER A 2 -6.07 -23.18 -0.77
N GLY A 3 -5.81 -22.21 0.12
CA GLY A 3 -6.16 -22.26 1.54
C GLY A 3 -7.65 -22.14 1.91
N ASN A 4 -8.58 -22.39 0.99
CA ASN A 4 -10.01 -22.47 1.29
C ASN A 4 -10.70 -23.32 0.21
N ASP A 5 -11.25 -24.47 0.60
CA ASP A 5 -12.05 -25.34 -0.27
C ASP A 5 -13.56 -25.03 -0.20
N GLY A 6 -13.96 -23.99 0.54
CA GLY A 6 -15.34 -23.52 0.63
C GLY A 6 -16.29 -24.44 1.41
N SER A 7 -15.78 -25.51 2.02
CA SER A 7 -16.58 -26.52 2.74
C SER A 7 -17.18 -26.00 4.06
N LEU A 8 -16.62 -24.92 4.63
CA LEU A 8 -17.03 -24.35 5.92
C LEU A 8 -17.79 -23.01 5.81
N GLY A 9 -18.20 -22.60 4.61
CA GLY A 9 -19.10 -21.45 4.43
C GLY A 9 -18.48 -20.05 4.65
N TRP A 10 -17.16 -19.94 4.77
CA TRP A 10 -16.46 -18.65 4.72
C TRP A 10 -16.01 -18.37 3.28
N GLY A 11 -16.82 -17.61 2.55
CA GLY A 11 -16.48 -17.11 1.21
C GLY A 11 -16.45 -18.16 0.10
N LYS A 12 -16.18 -17.69 -1.13
CA LYS A 12 -16.14 -18.52 -2.34
C LYS A 12 -14.72 -19.02 -2.56
N ALA A 13 -14.55 -20.33 -2.77
CA ALA A 13 -13.25 -20.92 -3.12
C ALA A 13 -12.61 -20.15 -4.29
N GLY A 14 -11.35 -19.72 -4.09
CA GLY A 14 -10.59 -18.93 -5.07
C GLY A 14 -10.87 -17.41 -5.07
N ARG A 15 -11.61 -16.86 -4.10
CA ARG A 15 -11.76 -15.40 -3.87
C ARG A 15 -11.69 -15.09 -2.37
N ASN A 16 -10.48 -15.21 -1.79
CA ASN A 16 -10.25 -15.00 -0.36
C ASN A 16 -9.54 -13.68 -0.05
N GLY A 17 -9.46 -12.77 -1.01
CA GLY A 17 -8.79 -11.50 -0.78
C GLY A 17 -9.47 -10.64 0.26
N ALA A 18 -8.66 -9.95 1.07
CA ALA A 18 -9.13 -9.02 2.11
C ALA A 18 -8.93 -7.57 1.67
N THR A 19 -9.84 -6.69 2.12
CA THR A 19 -9.61 -5.24 2.06
C THR A 19 -9.13 -4.79 3.43
N CYS A 20 -7.90 -4.29 3.51
CA CYS A 20 -7.31 -3.77 4.74
C CYS A 20 -7.19 -2.25 4.67
N THR A 21 -7.58 -1.57 5.75
CA THR A 21 -7.27 -0.16 5.97
C THR A 21 -6.30 -0.05 7.13
N LEU A 22 -5.10 0.45 6.87
CA LEU A 22 -4.09 0.74 7.88
C LEU A 22 -4.03 2.26 8.09
N SER A 23 -4.46 2.74 9.26
CA SER A 23 -4.36 4.15 9.62
C SER A 23 -3.36 4.33 10.75
N ALA A 24 -2.37 5.17 10.50
CA ALA A 24 -1.34 5.57 11.44
C ALA A 24 -1.55 7.04 11.83
N ASN A 25 -1.43 7.34 13.12
CA ASN A 25 -1.44 8.71 13.62
C ASN A 25 -0.30 8.89 14.62
N ASP A 26 0.62 9.80 14.32
CA ASP A 26 1.86 10.01 15.07
C ASP A 26 2.64 8.70 15.33
N GLN A 27 2.68 7.80 14.34
CA GLN A 27 3.37 6.51 14.43
C GLN A 27 4.56 6.42 13.48
N THR A 28 5.59 5.70 13.91
CA THR A 28 6.69 5.27 13.04
C THR A 28 6.47 3.82 12.62
N LEU A 29 6.33 3.59 11.31
CA LEU A 29 6.12 2.28 10.71
C LEU A 29 7.33 1.88 9.86
N SER A 30 7.70 0.60 9.88
CA SER A 30 8.72 0.06 9.01
C SER A 30 8.36 -1.35 8.53
N GLY A 31 8.74 -1.66 7.29
CA GLY A 31 8.47 -2.94 6.62
C GLY A 31 7.69 -2.73 5.33
N ASP A 32 7.57 -3.77 4.52
CA ASP A 32 6.87 -3.68 3.24
C ASP A 32 5.41 -4.12 3.36
N ILE A 33 4.53 -3.45 2.61
CA ILE A 33 3.13 -3.83 2.47
C ILE A 33 2.99 -4.69 1.20
N VAL A 34 2.88 -6.00 1.40
CA VAL A 34 2.70 -6.99 0.32
C VAL A 34 1.22 -7.31 0.17
N VAL A 35 0.70 -7.28 -1.07
CA VAL A 35 -0.71 -7.48 -1.38
C VAL A 35 -0.83 -8.30 -2.66
N ASP A 36 -1.66 -9.34 -2.65
CA ASP A 36 -1.91 -10.19 -3.82
C ASP A 36 -3.07 -9.69 -4.69
N GLU A 37 -3.27 -10.32 -5.85
CA GLU A 37 -4.29 -9.96 -6.84
C GLU A 37 -5.75 -10.05 -6.37
N GLN A 38 -6.01 -10.70 -5.23
CA GLN A 38 -7.36 -10.78 -4.69
C GLN A 38 -7.59 -9.69 -3.63
N SER A 39 -6.52 -9.15 -3.06
CA SER A 39 -6.53 -8.29 -1.88
C SER A 39 -6.37 -6.82 -2.23
N ALA A 40 -6.79 -5.96 -1.30
CA ALA A 40 -6.67 -4.52 -1.41
C ALA A 40 -6.14 -3.90 -0.11
N VAL A 41 -5.34 -2.85 -0.23
CA VAL A 41 -4.86 -2.06 0.91
C VAL A 41 -5.11 -0.57 0.73
N SER A 42 -5.47 0.10 1.82
CA SER A 42 -5.46 1.57 1.93
C SER A 42 -4.62 1.97 3.13
N LEU A 43 -3.46 2.58 2.87
CA LEU A 43 -2.59 3.16 3.89
C LEU A 43 -2.93 4.65 4.06
N LEU A 44 -3.17 5.07 5.31
CA LEU A 44 -3.40 6.46 5.68
C LEU A 44 -2.41 6.87 6.78
N LEU A 45 -1.50 7.78 6.47
CA LEU A 45 -0.56 8.36 7.43
C LEU A 45 -1.03 9.77 7.81
N LYS A 46 -1.14 10.01 9.12
CA LYS A 46 -1.62 11.27 9.71
C LYS A 46 -0.64 11.81 10.76
N GLY A 47 -0.71 13.11 11.01
CA GLY A 47 0.15 13.78 11.97
C GLY A 47 1.63 13.56 11.62
N ASP A 48 2.47 13.43 12.64
CA ASP A 48 3.92 13.23 12.49
C ASP A 48 4.27 11.76 12.17
N SER A 49 3.38 11.04 11.48
CA SER A 49 3.63 9.65 11.10
C SER A 49 4.74 9.54 10.06
N SER A 50 5.62 8.55 10.23
CA SER A 50 6.64 8.20 9.25
C SER A 50 6.51 6.74 8.85
N TYR A 51 6.66 6.46 7.56
CA TYR A 51 6.68 5.11 7.02
C TYR A 51 7.96 4.87 6.24
N THR A 52 8.71 3.83 6.58
CA THR A 52 9.89 3.39 5.82
C THR A 52 9.64 2.00 5.25
N GLY A 53 9.43 1.90 3.94
CA GLY A 53 9.04 0.68 3.27
C GLY A 53 8.52 0.92 1.86
N THR A 54 8.02 -0.12 1.21
CA THR A 54 7.32 -0.01 -0.08
C THR A 54 5.95 -0.70 -0.07
N VAL A 55 5.13 -0.46 -1.09
CA VAL A 55 3.75 -0.96 -1.19
C VAL A 55 3.57 -1.66 -2.53
N ASN A 56 3.08 -2.91 -2.49
CA ASN A 56 2.67 -3.68 -3.66
C ASN A 56 3.79 -3.83 -4.72
N THR A 57 5.00 -4.23 -4.31
CA THR A 57 6.16 -4.42 -5.20
C THR A 57 5.93 -5.41 -6.33
N ALA A 58 5.08 -6.42 -6.12
CA ALA A 58 4.71 -7.38 -7.15
C ALA A 58 3.80 -6.78 -8.24
N ASN A 59 3.21 -5.60 -7.99
CA ASN A 59 2.24 -4.94 -8.86
C ASN A 59 1.07 -5.86 -9.26
N THR A 60 0.62 -6.69 -8.31
CA THR A 60 -0.49 -7.63 -8.54
C THR A 60 -1.77 -7.20 -7.84
N ALA A 61 -1.70 -6.33 -6.83
CA ALA A 61 -2.84 -6.00 -5.97
C ALA A 61 -4.10 -5.60 -6.74
N LYS A 62 -5.27 -6.03 -6.26
CA LYS A 62 -6.56 -5.53 -6.77
C LYS A 62 -6.68 -4.02 -6.60
N ALA A 63 -6.19 -3.50 -5.47
CA ALA A 63 -6.02 -2.07 -5.23
C ALA A 63 -4.96 -1.81 -4.17
N ALA A 64 -4.14 -0.78 -4.39
CA ALA A 64 -3.21 -0.27 -3.40
C ALA A 64 -3.32 1.26 -3.38
N LYS A 65 -3.76 1.81 -2.24
CA LYS A 65 -3.94 3.25 -2.06
C LYS A 65 -3.06 3.75 -0.94
N VAL A 66 -2.42 4.90 -1.15
CA VAL A 66 -1.66 5.60 -0.11
C VAL A 66 -2.16 7.03 -0.01
N THR A 67 -2.50 7.44 1.21
CA THR A 67 -2.82 8.82 1.56
C THR A 67 -1.81 9.33 2.58
N LEU A 68 -1.12 10.41 2.24
CA LEU A 68 -0.23 11.15 3.13
C LEU A 68 -0.92 12.47 3.50
N GLU A 69 -1.37 12.60 4.76
CA GLU A 69 -1.82 13.89 5.29
C GLU A 69 -0.61 14.78 5.65
N ASP A 70 -0.85 16.08 5.81
CA ASP A 70 0.18 17.05 6.18
C ASP A 70 0.90 16.62 7.48
N GLY A 71 2.23 16.75 7.49
CA GLY A 71 3.11 16.29 8.58
C GLY A 71 3.71 14.89 8.36
N SER A 72 3.03 14.04 7.60
CA SER A 72 3.49 12.67 7.38
C SER A 72 4.60 12.57 6.33
N THR A 73 5.46 11.56 6.47
CA THR A 73 6.58 11.27 5.56
C THR A 73 6.60 9.80 5.14
N TRP A 74 6.94 9.53 3.88
CA TRP A 74 7.16 8.18 3.37
C TRP A 74 8.55 8.05 2.74
N THR A 75 9.39 7.19 3.30
CA THR A 75 10.71 6.84 2.77
C THR A 75 10.65 5.52 2.03
N LEU A 76 10.94 5.54 0.73
CA LEU A 76 10.92 4.34 -0.11
C LEU A 76 12.15 3.46 0.13
N THR A 77 11.89 2.15 0.14
CA THR A 77 12.90 1.07 0.12
C THR A 77 12.88 0.28 -1.18
N GLY A 78 11.91 0.57 -2.06
CA GLY A 78 11.70 -0.08 -3.35
C GLY A 78 10.66 0.68 -4.18
N ASN A 79 10.50 0.30 -5.45
CA ASN A 79 9.41 0.84 -6.27
C ASN A 79 8.05 0.45 -5.66
N ALA A 80 7.12 1.39 -5.65
CA ALA A 80 5.76 1.16 -5.16
C ALA A 80 4.77 1.25 -6.31
N TYR A 81 3.74 0.41 -6.31
CA TYR A 81 2.74 0.36 -7.37
C TYR A 81 1.34 0.56 -6.80
N LEU A 82 0.75 1.71 -7.09
CA LEU A 82 -0.49 2.17 -6.51
C LEU A 82 -1.57 2.32 -7.58
N THR A 83 -2.81 2.09 -7.16
CA THR A 83 -4.02 2.46 -7.92
C THR A 83 -4.48 3.88 -7.58
N ALA A 84 -4.03 4.43 -6.46
CA ALA A 84 -4.31 5.83 -6.12
C ALA A 84 -3.27 6.36 -5.12
N PHE A 85 -2.93 7.63 -5.29
CA PHE A 85 -2.13 8.38 -4.34
C PHE A 85 -2.84 9.69 -4.01
N SER A 86 -2.82 10.08 -2.74
CA SER A 86 -3.26 11.40 -2.28
C SER A 86 -2.24 11.95 -1.29
N GLY A 87 -1.86 13.22 -1.43
CA GLY A 87 -0.89 13.87 -0.56
C GLY A 87 0.16 14.64 -1.35
N ARG A 88 1.14 15.19 -0.64
CA ARG A 88 2.23 15.96 -1.25
C ARG A 88 3.34 15.02 -1.70
N VAL A 89 3.70 15.05 -2.99
CA VAL A 89 4.83 14.27 -3.52
C VAL A 89 6.15 14.64 -2.81
N SER A 90 6.29 15.88 -2.33
CA SER A 90 7.43 16.33 -1.54
C SER A 90 7.59 15.60 -0.19
N SER A 91 6.55 14.94 0.31
CA SER A 91 6.61 14.11 1.52
C SER A 91 7.17 12.70 1.26
N ILE A 92 7.53 12.39 0.02
CA ILE A 92 8.13 11.11 -0.36
C ILE A 92 9.64 11.28 -0.51
N VAL A 93 10.41 10.52 0.29
CA VAL A 93 11.86 10.37 0.12
C VAL A 93 12.10 9.15 -0.77
N THR A 94 12.54 9.39 -2.01
CA THR A 94 12.52 8.35 -3.05
C THR A 94 13.64 7.32 -2.93
N ASN A 95 14.80 7.67 -2.38
CA ASN A 95 15.98 6.79 -2.32
C ASN A 95 16.34 6.11 -3.66
N GLY A 96 16.12 6.81 -4.77
CA GLY A 96 16.37 6.27 -6.12
C GLY A 96 15.25 5.38 -6.68
N PHE A 97 14.16 5.17 -5.93
CA PHE A 97 12.97 4.45 -6.36
C PHE A 97 11.87 5.38 -6.86
N THR A 98 10.82 4.78 -7.43
CA THR A 98 9.69 5.50 -8.00
C THR A 98 8.37 4.94 -7.46
N VAL A 99 7.43 5.83 -7.14
CA VAL A 99 6.02 5.46 -6.97
C VAL A 99 5.36 5.51 -8.33
N TYR A 100 4.66 4.45 -8.71
CA TYR A 100 3.83 4.41 -9.91
C TYR A 100 2.36 4.48 -9.50
N VAL A 101 1.59 5.36 -10.13
CA VAL A 101 0.13 5.46 -9.96
C VAL A 101 -0.51 5.13 -11.30
N ASP A 102 -1.32 4.06 -11.32
CA ASP A 102 -1.93 3.52 -12.54
C ASP A 102 -0.91 3.34 -13.68
N GLY A 103 0.26 2.81 -13.33
CA GLY A 103 1.36 2.54 -14.26
C GLY A 103 2.22 3.74 -14.65
N ASN A 104 1.86 4.96 -14.21
CA ASN A 104 2.61 6.18 -14.53
C ASN A 104 3.51 6.57 -13.35
N PRO A 105 4.77 6.97 -13.59
CA PRO A 105 5.63 7.45 -12.53
C PRO A 105 5.03 8.72 -11.90
N LEU A 106 4.91 8.72 -10.58
CA LEU A 106 4.48 9.86 -9.80
C LEU A 106 5.62 10.88 -9.79
N SER A 107 5.47 11.93 -10.60
CA SER A 107 6.42 13.04 -10.65
C SER A 107 6.03 14.15 -9.68
N LYS A 108 7.03 14.94 -9.27
CA LYS A 108 6.83 16.17 -8.50
C LYS A 108 6.26 17.28 -9.36
#